data_AF-A0A3P8C4H8-F1
#
_entry.id   AF-A0A3P8C4H8-F1
#
_cell.length_a   1.000
_cell.length_b   1.000
_cell.length_c   1.000
_cell.angle_alpha   90.00
_cell.angle_beta   90.00
_cell.angle_gamma   90.00
#
_symmetry.space_group_name_H-M   'P 1'
#
loop_
_entity.id
_entity.type
_entity.pdbx_description
1 polymer ?
#
loop_
_entity_poly.entity_id
_entity_poly.type
_entity_poly.pdbx_seq_one_letter_code
_entity_poly.pdbx_strand_id
1 'polypeptide(L)'
;MLNRMKDCVDVQLRDQQEGFRKDRSCTNQIATLRISVEQSIEWNSSLYINFIDYENTFDSVDRTTLWKLHRHYGVPQEIVNIIRNSYDGLNCKIVHGG
;
A
#
# COMPACT_ATOMS: atom_id res chain seq x y z
N MET A 1 -6.50 14.02 -8.74
CA MET A 1 -5.21 14.11 -8.03
C MET A 1 -4.42 12.82 -8.16
N LEU A 2 -4.95 11.68 -7.70
CA LEU A 2 -4.30 10.37 -7.75
C LEU A 2 -3.79 9.99 -9.16
N ASN A 3 -4.60 10.17 -10.21
CA ASN A 3 -4.17 9.90 -11.60
C ASN A 3 -2.93 10.69 -12.03
N ARG A 4 -2.68 11.88 -11.46
CA ARG A 4 -1.51 12.72 -11.80
C ARG A 4 -0.22 12.21 -11.18
N MET A 5 -0.31 11.35 -10.16
CA MET A 5 0.82 10.74 -9.46
C MET A 5 1.02 9.28 -9.88
N LYS A 6 0.05 8.71 -10.59
CA LYS A 6 0.02 7.30 -10.91
C LYS A 6 1.30 6.85 -11.60
N ASP A 7 1.67 7.51 -12.70
CA ASP A 7 2.78 7.05 -13.53
C ASP A 7 4.12 7.12 -12.80
N CYS A 8 4.34 8.13 -11.95
CA CYS A 8 5.59 8.24 -11.20
C CYS A 8 5.65 7.32 -9.97
N VAL A 9 4.51 7.00 -9.34
CA VAL A 9 4.45 6.09 -8.20
C VAL A 9 4.41 4.63 -8.64
N ASP A 10 3.61 4.26 -9.64
CA ASP A 10 3.39 2.87 -10.07
C ASP A 10 4.69 2.19 -10.55
N VAL A 11 5.62 2.95 -11.15
CA VAL A 11 6.93 2.43 -11.56
C VAL A 11 7.87 2.14 -10.38
N GLN A 12 7.59 2.70 -9.20
CA GLN A 12 8.38 2.46 -7.98
C GLN A 12 7.83 1.30 -7.15
N LEU A 13 6.56 0.91 -7.39
CA LEU A 13 5.91 -0.18 -6.66
C LEU A 13 6.40 -1.54 -7.15
N ARG A 14 6.57 -2.47 -6.21
CA ARG A 14 6.93 -3.85 -6.53
C ARG A 14 5.81 -4.55 -7.29
N ASP A 15 6.19 -5.48 -8.16
CA ASP A 15 5.24 -6.30 -8.91
C ASP A 15 4.45 -7.27 -8.04
N GLN A 16 4.87 -7.54 -6.81
CA GLN A 16 4.11 -8.38 -5.88
C GLN A 16 3.03 -7.60 -5.12
N GLN A 17 3.04 -6.26 -5.21
CA GLN A 17 2.02 -5.43 -4.57
C GLN A 17 0.75 -5.43 -5.42
N GLU A 18 -0.28 -6.14 -4.95
CA GLU A 18 -1.59 -6.17 -5.63
C GLU A 18 -2.57 -5.11 -5.08
N GLY A 19 -2.41 -4.72 -3.82
CA GLY A 19 -3.30 -3.77 -3.15
C GLY A 19 -3.17 -2.35 -3.71
N PHE A 20 -4.31 -1.66 -3.85
CA PHE A 20 -4.43 -0.27 -4.32
C PHE A 20 -3.80 0.01 -5.70
N ARG A 21 -3.64 -1.02 -6.54
CA ARG A 21 -3.18 -0.90 -7.93
C ARG A 21 -4.32 -1.18 -8.90
N LYS A 22 -4.34 -0.43 -10.00
CA LYS A 22 -5.34 -0.62 -11.05
C LYS A 22 -5.19 -2.02 -11.64
N ASP A 23 -6.33 -2.68 -11.88
CA ASP A 23 -6.41 -3.99 -12.55
C ASP A 23 -5.71 -5.13 -11.79
N ARG A 24 -5.49 -4.96 -10.47
CA ARG A 24 -4.90 -5.97 -9.58
C ARG A 24 -5.85 -6.35 -8.44
N SER A 25 -5.72 -7.58 -7.95
CA SER A 25 -6.58 -8.15 -6.92
C SER A 25 -5.80 -9.07 -5.98
N CYS A 26 -6.23 -9.15 -4.72
CA CYS A 26 -5.72 -10.08 -3.72
C CYS A 26 -5.83 -11.55 -4.16
N THR A 27 -6.70 -11.86 -5.13
CA THR A 27 -6.85 -13.21 -5.71
C THR A 27 -5.52 -13.83 -6.12
N ASN A 28 -4.61 -13.05 -6.73
CA ASN A 28 -3.29 -13.55 -7.15
C ASN A 28 -2.39 -13.91 -5.95
N GLN A 29 -2.44 -13.12 -4.88
CA GLN A 29 -1.68 -13.39 -3.65
C GLN A 29 -2.20 -14.64 -2.94
N ILE A 30 -3.52 -14.83 -2.89
CA ILE A 30 -4.14 -16.05 -2.33
C ILE A 30 -3.75 -17.28 -3.15
N ALA A 31 -3.81 -17.18 -4.49
CA ALA A 31 -3.39 -18.28 -5.36
C ALA A 31 -1.90 -18.63 -5.17
N THR A 32 -1.04 -17.62 -5.10
CA THR A 32 0.41 -17.80 -4.86
C THR A 32 0.70 -18.48 -3.53
N LEU A 33 0.01 -18.06 -2.46
CA LEU A 33 0.12 -18.68 -1.15
C LEU A 33 -0.32 -20.15 -1.19
N ARG A 34 -1.47 -20.42 -1.82
CA ARG A 34 -2.01 -21.77 -1.98
C ARG A 34 -1.03 -22.69 -2.71
N ILE A 35 -0.50 -22.25 -3.85
CA ILE A 35 0.49 -23.01 -4.63
C ILE A 35 1.74 -23.30 -3.79
N SER A 36 2.23 -22.31 -3.03
CA SER A 36 3.41 -22.49 -2.19
C SER A 36 3.20 -23.55 -1.10
N VAL A 37 2.01 -23.56 -0.50
CA VAL A 37 1.61 -24.59 0.48
C VAL A 37 1.52 -25.97 -0.17
N GLU A 38 0.85 -26.07 -1.32
CA GLU A 38 0.68 -27.33 -2.05
C GLU A 38 2.03 -27.93 -2.47
N GLN A 39 2.96 -27.11 -2.99
CA GLN A 39 4.31 -27.54 -3.33
C GLN A 39 5.10 -28.02 -2.09
N SER A 40 4.98 -27.33 -0.95
CA SER A 40 5.70 -27.78 0.24
C SER A 40 5.25 -29.16 0.72
N ILE A 41 3.95 -29.47 0.57
CA ILE A 41 3.38 -30.77 0.89
C ILE A 41 3.88 -31.83 -0.09
N GLU A 42 3.84 -31.54 -1.40
CA GLU A 42 4.27 -32.46 -2.46
C GLU A 42 5.75 -32.86 -2.32
N TRP A 43 6.62 -31.90 -1.96
CA TRP A 43 8.06 -32.12 -1.86
C TRP A 43 8.53 -32.51 -0.45
N ASN A 44 7.60 -32.68 0.50
CA ASN A 44 7.89 -32.93 1.91
C ASN A 44 8.93 -31.94 2.50
N SER A 45 8.86 -30.68 2.08
CA SER A 45 9.73 -29.61 2.56
C SER A 45 9.09 -28.87 3.73
N SER A 46 9.89 -28.22 4.57
CA SER A 46 9.38 -27.29 5.58
C SER A 46 9.03 -25.95 4.96
N LEU A 47 7.87 -25.40 5.29
CA LEU A 47 7.42 -24.06 4.90
C LEU A 47 6.98 -23.28 6.14
N TYR A 48 7.43 -22.03 6.23
CA TYR A 48 7.03 -21.09 7.29
C TYR A 48 6.40 -19.86 6.64
N ILE A 49 5.23 -19.45 7.15
CA ILE A 49 4.46 -18.32 6.62
C ILE A 49 4.24 -17.33 7.77
N ASN A 50 4.64 -16.08 7.55
CA ASN A 50 4.44 -14.98 8.50
C ASN A 50 3.41 -13.99 7.96
N PHE A 51 2.36 -13.73 8.73
CA PHE A 51 1.40 -12.68 8.46
C PHE A 51 1.74 -11.46 9.31
N ILE A 52 2.04 -10.34 8.65
CA ILE A 52 2.35 -9.07 9.31
C ILE A 52 1.23 -8.11 8.95
N ASP A 53 0.52 -7.63 9.97
CA ASP A 53 -0.49 -6.59 9.83
C ASP A 53 -0.08 -5.38 10.69
N TYR A 54 -0.38 -4.19 10.19
CA TYR A 54 -0.05 -2.94 10.87
C TYR A 54 -1.33 -2.33 11.45
N GLU A 55 -1.37 -2.17 12.77
CA GLU A 55 -2.48 -1.51 13.45
C GLU A 55 -2.52 -0.02 13.08
N ASN A 56 -3.70 0.48 12.67
CA ASN A 56 -3.94 1.90 12.36
C ASN A 56 -2.89 2.53 11.43
N THR A 57 -2.64 1.90 10.28
CA THR A 57 -1.62 2.34 9.30
C THR A 57 -1.70 3.80 8.92
N PHE A 58 -2.89 4.36 8.72
CA PHE A 58 -3.01 5.76 8.31
C PHE A 58 -2.72 6.76 9.44
N ASP A 59 -3.00 6.37 10.69
CA ASP A 59 -2.79 7.24 11.86
C ASP A 59 -1.35 7.19 12.37
N SER A 60 -0.66 6.05 12.18
CA SER A 60 0.71 5.82 12.68
C SER A 60 1.82 6.24 11.72
N VAL A 61 1.52 6.53 10.46
CA VAL A 61 2.53 6.92 9.46
C VAL A 61 3.14 8.29 9.77
N ASP A 62 4.47 8.37 9.81
CA ASP A 62 5.18 9.66 9.87
C ASP A 62 4.97 10.45 8.57
N ARG A 63 4.15 11.50 8.68
CA ARG A 63 3.80 12.39 7.57
C ARG A 63 5.03 13.08 6.98
N THR A 64 6.05 13.40 7.79
CA THR A 64 7.27 14.05 7.28
C THR A 64 8.02 13.15 6.31
N THR A 65 8.16 11.87 6.67
CA THR A 65 8.73 10.84 5.80
C THR A 65 7.87 10.59 4.57
N LEU A 66 6.54 10.55 4.71
CA LEU A 66 5.61 10.41 3.58
C LEU A 66 5.80 11.51 2.52
N TRP A 67 5.93 12.78 2.94
CA TRP A 67 6.18 13.88 2.00
C TRP A 67 7.52 13.77 1.28
N LYS A 68 8.55 13.26 1.97
CA LYS A 68 9.88 13.00 1.36
C LYS A 68 9.79 11.88 0.34
N LEU A 69 9.09 10.79 0.66
CA LEU A 69 8.88 9.64 -0.22
C LEU A 69 8.15 10.03 -1.50
N HIS A 70 7.07 10.82 -1.42
CA HIS A 70 6.37 11.28 -2.62
C HIS A 70 7.29 12.06 -3.57
N ARG A 71 8.13 12.95 -3.04
CA ARG A 71 9.10 13.69 -3.88
C ARG A 71 10.17 12.77 -4.46
N HIS A 72 10.64 11.81 -3.67
CA HIS A 72 11.63 10.82 -4.11
C HIS A 72 11.08 9.98 -5.27
N TYR A 73 9.79 9.63 -5.24
CA TYR A 73 9.10 8.93 -6.32
C TYR A 73 8.70 9.84 -7.50
N GLY A 74 9.17 11.09 -7.53
CA GLY A 74 8.96 11.98 -8.67
C GLY A 74 7.60 12.68 -8.68
N VAL A 75 6.86 12.71 -7.56
CA VAL A 75 5.66 13.54 -7.45
C VAL A 75 6.07 15.02 -7.38
N PRO A 76 5.55 15.89 -8.26
CA PRO A 76 5.85 17.32 -8.25
C PRO A 76 5.54 17.99 -6.90
N GLN A 77 6.38 18.95 -6.51
CA GLN A 77 6.30 19.63 -5.21
C GLN A 77 4.94 20.29 -4.97
N GLU A 78 4.31 20.83 -6.01
CA GLU A 78 3.00 21.47 -5.96
C GLU A 78 1.91 20.45 -5.56
N ILE A 79 1.99 19.24 -6.11
CA ILE A 79 1.07 18.15 -5.76
C ILE A 79 1.32 17.72 -4.31
N VAL A 80 2.58 17.55 -3.90
CA VAL A 80 2.92 17.20 -2.50
C VAL A 80 2.40 18.26 -1.52
N ASN A 81 2.46 19.54 -1.88
CA ASN A 81 1.92 20.61 -1.05
C ASN A 81 0.40 20.54 -0.93
N ILE A 82 -0.31 20.24 -2.03
CA ILE A 82 -1.76 20.04 -1.98
C ILE A 82 -2.12 18.85 -1.07
N ILE A 83 -1.39 17.73 -1.14
CA ILE A 83 -1.62 16.58 -0.25
C ILE A 83 -1.38 17.00 1.19
N ARG A 84 -0.23 17.62 1.48
CA ARG A 84 0.11 18.05 2.84
C ARG A 84 -0.98 18.96 3.43
N ASN A 85 -1.39 19.98 2.69
CA ASN A 85 -2.43 20.90 3.13
C ASN A 85 -3.78 20.20 3.33
N SER A 86 -4.05 19.09 2.62
CA SER A 86 -5.25 18.29 2.87
C SER A 86 -5.22 17.58 4.22
N TYR A 87 -4.05 17.33 4.82
CA TYR A 87 -3.95 16.76 6.18
C TYR A 87 -3.90 17.81 7.29
N ASP A 88 -3.61 19.07 6.95
CA ASP A 88 -3.50 20.17 7.91
C ASP A 88 -4.89 20.75 8.20
N GLY A 89 -5.33 20.68 9.46
CA GLY A 89 -6.59 21.29 9.92
C GLY A 89 -7.88 20.49 9.65
N LEU A 90 -7.80 19.26 9.11
CA LEU A 90 -8.96 18.37 9.04
C LEU A 90 -9.25 17.70 10.39
N ASN A 91 -10.46 17.92 10.92
CA ASN A 91 -11.08 17.07 11.92
C ASN A 91 -12.05 16.12 11.21
N CYS A 92 -11.64 14.86 11.02
CA CYS A 92 -12.52 13.84 10.47
C CYS A 92 -13.06 12.98 11.62
N LYS A 93 -14.39 12.91 11.77
CA LYS A 93 -15.05 12.04 12.74
C LYS A 93 -15.79 10.95 11.98
N ILE A 94 -15.47 9.69 12.25
CA ILE A 94 -16.25 8.56 11.76
C ILE A 94 -17.58 8.56 12.52
N VAL A 95 -18.68 8.79 11.81
CA VAL A 95 -20.02 8.67 12.38
C VAL A 95 -20.47 7.22 12.18
N HIS A 96 -20.50 6.45 13.26
CA HIS A 96 -21.18 5.15 13.26
C HIS A 96 -22.70 5.40 13.26
N GLY A 97 -23.32 5.29 12.08
CA GLY A 97 -24.77 5.14 11.96
C GLY A 97 -25.13 3.69 12.29
N GLY A 98 -25.81 3.50 13.42
CA GLY A 98 -26.55 2.26 13.70
C GLY A 98 -27.79 2.13 12.83
#